data_AF-A0A817LNJ9-F1
#
_entry.id   AF-A0A817LNJ9-F1
#
_cell.length_a   1.000
_cell.length_b   1.000
_cell.length_c   1.000
_cell.angle_alpha   90.00
_cell.angle_beta   90.00
_cell.angle_gamma   90.00
#
_symmetry.space_group_name_H-M   'P 1'
#
loop_
_entity.id
_entity.type
_entity.pdbx_description
1 polymer ?
#
loop_
_entity_poly.entity_id
_entity_poly.type
_entity_poly.pdbx_seq_one_letter_code
_entity_poly.pdbx_strand_id
1 'polypeptide(L)'
;MQREKLYNLQRFRIEYRTFNALIAAFGKHGQVKMAFQLADEMVEVGFIPNEDTYVSLLIACNSEKNTGFKYAIEIWRRMLAFGIKPNPFHFGLLLNITYNCGLGSLKSMHDLLFPLQSQQFLLDDVEIKDNEEKIYRGPSFLSSIDISDDKSPNMISKSNDLIDTHDENQRHLISSSSSSSETIEHQDSATSSELTSEWWQDPDDIRKGHLLKNHLSPFSNASILKPNMVYNEPNLVGLRVPRSPSERLMLLGGIPGILKHMQECDVLPNNIIFNTFLNLIPPLTEHEQALIHVFNICQVKPNIQFYNALILRRLRRRAKQEALQVLDFMCEECLSPDEYTFSALAKVCENKHDAEQLLNEMTDLNLKPNQKVLEAMLNNAFHRTNFPLLSFICESYRTYNLAVNKGFLERIEKFLLDIRSKILAMEHANLDTDQYRLLSSSYDRFQKFYNRWLREVPYAKRFDQKISFLYDKPDLKK
;
A
#
# COMPACT_ATOMS: atom_id res chain seq x y z
N MET A 1 -16.20 -38.41 4.49
CA MET A 1 -17.34 -39.11 3.86
C MET A 1 -17.81 -38.52 2.52
N GLN A 2 -17.96 -37.19 2.32
CA GLN A 2 -18.27 -36.63 0.98
C GLN A 2 -17.04 -36.49 0.06
N ARG A 3 -15.83 -36.33 0.63
CA ARG A 3 -14.54 -36.27 -0.10
C ARG A 3 -14.14 -37.62 -0.74
N GLU A 4 -14.31 -38.73 -0.03
CA GLU A 4 -14.03 -40.08 -0.55
C GLU A 4 -15.01 -40.51 -1.65
N LYS A 5 -16.26 -40.02 -1.60
CA LYS A 5 -17.25 -40.30 -2.64
C LYS A 5 -16.92 -39.61 -3.97
N LEU A 6 -16.26 -38.45 -3.94
CA LEU A 6 -15.80 -37.76 -5.15
C LEU A 6 -14.59 -38.47 -5.79
N TYR A 7 -13.65 -38.98 -4.99
CA TYR A 7 -12.54 -39.80 -5.49
C TYR A 7 -12.98 -41.14 -6.08
N ASN A 8 -14.01 -41.77 -5.50
CA ASN A 8 -14.43 -43.12 -5.88
C ASN A 8 -15.47 -43.17 -7.02
N LEU A 9 -16.16 -42.06 -7.34
CA LEU A 9 -17.22 -42.07 -8.35
C LEU A 9 -16.78 -41.68 -9.75
N GLN A 10 -15.59 -41.10 -9.94
CA GLN A 10 -15.06 -40.86 -11.27
C GLN A 10 -13.54 -41.04 -11.25
N ARG A 11 -13.02 -41.95 -12.07
CA ARG A 11 -11.61 -41.96 -12.52
C ARG A 11 -11.32 -40.69 -13.34
N PHE A 12 -11.52 -39.51 -12.78
CA PHE A 12 -10.84 -38.32 -13.26
C PHE A 12 -9.41 -38.46 -12.76
N ARG A 13 -8.51 -38.95 -13.62
CA ARG A 13 -7.08 -38.71 -13.42
C ARG A 13 -6.94 -37.20 -13.37
N ILE A 14 -6.76 -36.65 -12.17
CA ILE A 14 -6.51 -35.23 -12.01
C ILE A 14 -5.22 -34.95 -12.78
N GLU A 15 -5.33 -34.22 -13.87
CA GLU A 15 -4.20 -33.91 -14.70
C GLU A 15 -3.34 -32.85 -14.00
N TYR A 16 -2.07 -32.82 -14.39
CA TYR A 16 -1.11 -31.80 -13.96
C TYR A 16 -1.66 -30.38 -13.95
N ARG A 17 -2.35 -29.99 -15.03
CA ARG A 17 -2.95 -28.65 -15.18
C ARG A 17 -4.09 -28.41 -14.20
N THR A 18 -4.84 -29.45 -13.86
CA THR A 18 -5.93 -29.39 -12.88
C THR A 18 -5.38 -29.13 -11.48
N PHE A 19 -4.26 -29.76 -11.10
CA PHE A 19 -3.59 -29.47 -9.82
C PHE A 19 -3.16 -28.00 -9.73
N ASN A 20 -2.43 -27.49 -10.72
CA ASN A 20 -1.99 -26.09 -10.72
C ASN A 20 -3.19 -25.11 -10.68
N ALA A 21 -4.27 -25.40 -11.41
CA ALA A 21 -5.48 -24.59 -11.37
C ALA A 21 -6.16 -24.60 -9.98
N LEU A 22 -6.24 -25.77 -9.32
CA LEU A 22 -6.81 -25.90 -7.99
C LEU A 22 -5.95 -25.18 -6.95
N ILE A 23 -4.62 -25.39 -6.95
CA ILE A 23 -3.68 -24.70 -6.06
C ILE A 23 -3.82 -23.18 -6.21
N ALA A 24 -3.85 -22.68 -7.45
CA ALA A 24 -4.03 -21.25 -7.72
C ALA A 24 -5.40 -20.72 -7.23
N ALA A 25 -6.48 -21.48 -7.44
CA ALA A 25 -7.82 -21.09 -6.99
C ALA A 25 -7.90 -21.02 -5.47
N PHE A 26 -7.48 -22.07 -4.76
CA PHE A 26 -7.47 -22.09 -3.30
C PHE A 26 -6.55 -21.00 -2.72
N GLY A 27 -5.39 -20.77 -3.34
CA GLY A 27 -4.46 -19.71 -2.96
C GLY A 27 -5.06 -18.30 -3.07
N LYS A 28 -5.76 -17.99 -4.17
CA LYS A 28 -6.44 -16.70 -4.37
C LYS A 28 -7.60 -16.47 -3.40
N HIS A 29 -8.24 -17.54 -2.93
CA HIS A 29 -9.34 -17.47 -1.96
C HIS A 29 -8.87 -17.57 -0.49
N GLY A 30 -7.56 -17.47 -0.22
CA GLY A 30 -7.01 -17.46 1.13
C GLY A 30 -7.00 -18.81 1.83
N GLN A 31 -7.28 -19.91 1.12
CA GLN A 31 -7.23 -21.26 1.68
C GLN A 31 -5.81 -21.84 1.54
N VAL A 32 -4.84 -21.20 2.20
CA VAL A 32 -3.42 -21.52 2.06
C VAL A 32 -3.12 -22.97 2.44
N LYS A 33 -3.70 -23.46 3.54
CA LYS A 33 -3.55 -24.87 3.95
C LYS A 33 -4.01 -25.87 2.88
N MET A 34 -5.12 -25.58 2.19
CA MET A 34 -5.60 -26.45 1.12
C MET A 34 -4.70 -26.38 -0.11
N ALA A 35 -4.20 -25.20 -0.47
CA ALA A 35 -3.27 -25.03 -1.59
C ALA A 35 -1.97 -25.83 -1.37
N PHE A 36 -1.44 -25.83 -0.15
CA PHE A 36 -0.24 -26.60 0.20
C PHE A 36 -0.54 -28.11 0.27
N GLN A 37 -1.73 -28.51 0.75
CA GLN A 37 -2.18 -29.92 0.72
C GLN A 37 -2.23 -30.46 -0.71
N LEU A 38 -2.77 -29.68 -1.64
CA LEU A 38 -2.85 -30.09 -3.04
C LEU A 38 -1.48 -30.18 -3.71
N ALA A 39 -0.50 -29.37 -3.28
CA ALA A 39 0.88 -29.50 -3.76
C ALA A 39 1.56 -30.77 -3.23
N ASP A 40 1.27 -31.18 -2.00
CA ASP A 40 1.71 -32.47 -1.46
C ASP A 40 1.05 -33.64 -2.18
N GLU A 41 -0.27 -33.61 -2.38
CA GLU A 41 -1.00 -34.63 -3.14
C GLU A 41 -0.50 -34.75 -4.59
N MET A 42 -0.15 -33.62 -5.22
CA MET A 42 0.46 -33.59 -6.55
C MET A 42 1.77 -34.39 -6.59
N VAL A 43 2.62 -34.24 -5.57
CA VAL A 43 3.87 -34.99 -5.41
C VAL A 43 3.59 -36.48 -5.13
N GLU A 44 2.64 -36.79 -4.25
CA GLU A 44 2.26 -38.18 -3.91
C GLU A 44 1.75 -38.96 -5.11
N VAL A 45 1.05 -38.29 -6.03
CA VAL A 45 0.57 -38.87 -7.29
C VAL A 45 1.70 -39.04 -8.33
N GLY A 46 2.90 -38.51 -8.05
CA GLY A 46 4.09 -38.63 -8.89
C GLY A 46 4.32 -37.44 -9.83
N PHE A 47 3.57 -36.35 -9.70
CA PHE A 47 3.83 -35.13 -10.48
C PHE A 47 4.91 -34.27 -9.83
N ILE A 48 5.71 -33.64 -10.68
CA ILE A 48 6.81 -32.78 -10.25
C ILE A 48 6.33 -31.32 -10.22
N PRO A 49 6.41 -30.63 -9.07
CA PRO A 49 6.11 -29.21 -8.98
C PRO A 49 6.98 -28.39 -9.97
N ASN A 50 6.36 -27.52 -10.76
CA ASN A 50 7.06 -26.61 -11.67
C ASN A 50 6.94 -25.16 -11.21
N GLU A 51 7.46 -24.24 -12.02
CA GLU A 51 7.35 -22.79 -11.84
C GLU A 51 5.91 -22.35 -11.50
N ASP A 52 4.89 -22.81 -12.23
CA ASP A 52 3.48 -22.44 -11.98
C ASP A 52 2.99 -22.91 -10.60
N THR A 53 3.43 -24.08 -10.15
CA THR A 53 3.10 -24.60 -8.82
C THR A 53 3.68 -23.69 -7.73
N TYR A 54 4.96 -23.33 -7.82
CA TYR A 54 5.62 -22.43 -6.86
C TYR A 54 5.03 -21.02 -6.90
N VAL A 55 4.72 -20.48 -8.08
CA VAL A 55 4.01 -19.20 -8.23
C VAL A 55 2.65 -19.25 -7.52
N SER A 56 1.88 -20.32 -7.71
CA SER A 56 0.56 -20.47 -7.11
C SER A 56 0.64 -20.56 -5.59
N LEU A 57 1.66 -21.23 -5.05
CA LEU A 57 1.94 -21.30 -3.62
C LEU A 57 2.36 -19.92 -3.05
N LEU A 58 3.20 -19.16 -3.76
CA LEU A 58 3.56 -17.78 -3.36
C LEU A 58 2.33 -16.85 -3.39
N ILE A 59 1.44 -17.00 -4.38
CA ILE A 59 0.15 -16.28 -4.41
C ILE A 59 -0.68 -16.64 -3.18
N ALA A 60 -0.74 -17.92 -2.80
CA ALA A 60 -1.40 -18.35 -1.58
C ALA A 60 -0.79 -17.67 -0.34
N CYS A 61 0.54 -17.60 -0.24
CA CYS A 61 1.23 -16.89 0.84
C CYS A 61 0.83 -15.41 0.94
N ASN A 62 0.61 -14.73 -0.19
CA ASN A 62 0.18 -13.32 -0.20
C ASN A 62 -1.24 -13.10 0.37
N SER A 63 -2.07 -14.15 0.37
CA SER A 63 -3.41 -14.12 0.95
C SER A 63 -3.38 -14.26 2.48
N GLU A 64 -2.32 -14.85 3.05
CA GLU A 64 -2.16 -15.05 4.50
C GLU A 64 -1.45 -13.86 5.17
N LYS A 65 -2.22 -12.95 5.79
CA LYS A 65 -1.69 -11.68 6.28
C LYS A 65 -0.78 -11.80 7.51
N ASN A 66 -0.95 -12.83 8.34
CA ASN A 66 -0.23 -12.93 9.61
C ASN A 66 1.13 -13.62 9.48
N THR A 67 1.18 -14.75 8.77
CA THR A 67 2.36 -15.63 8.66
C THR A 67 2.86 -15.80 7.22
N GLY A 68 2.18 -15.20 6.23
CA GLY A 68 2.47 -15.40 4.81
C GLY A 68 3.91 -15.06 4.40
N PHE A 69 4.57 -14.14 5.10
CA PHE A 69 5.99 -13.85 4.83
C PHE A 69 6.90 -15.03 5.19
N LYS A 70 6.68 -15.74 6.31
CA LYS A 70 7.44 -16.96 6.67
C LYS A 70 7.31 -18.01 5.55
N TYR A 71 6.07 -18.32 5.18
CA TYR A 71 5.79 -19.35 4.16
C TYR A 71 6.40 -18.98 2.81
N ALA A 72 6.34 -17.70 2.42
CA ALA A 72 6.93 -17.26 1.16
C ALA A 72 8.44 -17.45 1.08
N ILE A 73 9.18 -17.22 2.17
CA ILE A 73 10.63 -17.45 2.18
C ILE A 73 10.96 -18.93 2.09
N GLU A 74 10.20 -19.78 2.77
CA GLU A 74 10.41 -21.23 2.69
C GLU A 74 10.12 -21.77 1.28
N ILE A 75 9.00 -21.35 0.67
CA ILE A 75 8.66 -21.67 -0.72
C ILE A 75 9.70 -21.11 -1.70
N TRP A 76 10.21 -19.90 -1.47
CA TRP A 76 11.29 -19.32 -2.28
C TRP A 76 12.57 -20.15 -2.21
N ARG A 77 13.02 -20.53 -1.00
CA ARG A 77 14.21 -21.38 -0.80
C ARG A 77 14.04 -22.73 -1.50
N ARG A 78 12.86 -23.35 -1.41
CA ARG A 78 12.54 -24.61 -2.09
C ARG A 78 12.56 -24.46 -3.61
N MET A 79 11.97 -23.38 -4.14
CA MET A 79 12.00 -23.05 -5.57
C MET A 79 13.44 -22.97 -6.10
N LEU A 80 14.32 -22.26 -5.37
CA LEU A 80 15.75 -22.16 -5.69
C LEU A 80 16.48 -23.51 -5.60
N ALA A 81 16.23 -24.28 -4.54
CA ALA A 81 16.84 -25.59 -4.35
C ALA A 81 16.44 -26.59 -5.45
N PHE A 82 15.22 -26.46 -5.99
CA PHE A 82 14.76 -27.24 -7.13
C PHE A 82 15.38 -26.79 -8.48
N GLY A 83 16.22 -25.74 -8.47
CA GLY A 83 16.87 -25.20 -9.65
C GLY A 83 15.97 -24.31 -10.52
N ILE A 84 14.82 -23.86 -10.01
CA ILE A 84 13.95 -22.92 -10.73
C ILE A 84 14.57 -21.52 -10.61
N LYS A 85 15.04 -20.99 -11.74
CA LYS A 85 15.62 -19.64 -11.81
C LYS A 85 14.54 -18.58 -11.61
N PRO A 86 14.66 -17.69 -10.61
CA PRO A 86 13.72 -16.59 -10.44
C PRO A 86 13.70 -15.67 -11.66
N ASN A 87 12.57 -14.99 -11.86
CA ASN A 87 12.35 -14.01 -12.93
C ASN A 87 11.78 -12.72 -12.29
N PRO A 88 11.61 -11.61 -13.04
CA PRO A 88 11.11 -10.36 -12.46
C PRO A 88 9.73 -10.51 -11.79
N PHE A 89 8.89 -11.42 -12.29
CA PHE A 89 7.57 -11.70 -11.72
C PHE A 89 7.68 -12.39 -10.35
N HIS A 90 8.56 -13.37 -10.20
CA HIS A 90 8.86 -13.99 -8.90
C HIS A 90 9.32 -12.96 -7.87
N PHE A 91 10.28 -12.10 -8.23
CA PHE A 91 10.76 -11.02 -7.35
C PHE A 91 9.65 -10.03 -6.99
N GLY A 92 8.82 -9.61 -7.96
CA GLY A 92 7.68 -8.75 -7.70
C GLY A 92 6.68 -9.38 -6.72
N LEU A 93 6.40 -10.68 -6.85
CA LEU A 93 5.51 -11.41 -5.95
C LEU A 93 6.09 -11.52 -4.54
N LEU A 94 7.37 -11.86 -4.41
CA LEU A 94 8.08 -11.90 -3.12
C LEU A 94 8.05 -10.54 -2.41
N LEU A 95 8.33 -9.45 -3.14
CA LEU A 95 8.30 -8.09 -2.58
C LEU A 95 6.88 -7.65 -2.20
N ASN A 96 5.87 -8.04 -2.98
CA ASN A 96 4.47 -7.80 -2.62
C ASN A 96 4.07 -8.55 -1.33
N ILE A 97 4.51 -9.79 -1.15
CA ILE A 97 4.28 -10.54 0.10
C ILE A 97 5.00 -9.85 1.26
N THR A 98 6.24 -9.42 1.05
CA THR A 98 7.03 -8.65 2.04
C THR A 98 6.29 -7.39 2.47
N TYR A 99 5.60 -6.72 1.53
CA TYR A 99 4.81 -5.54 1.82
C TYR A 99 3.52 -5.87 2.60
N ASN A 100 2.76 -6.86 2.13
CA ASN A 100 1.40 -7.12 2.60
C ASN A 100 1.28 -8.06 3.82
N CYS A 101 2.29 -8.88 4.10
CA CYS A 101 2.18 -9.99 5.05
C CYS A 101 3.17 -9.86 6.22
N GLY A 102 2.77 -10.32 7.40
CA GLY A 102 3.61 -10.45 8.58
C GLY A 102 4.42 -11.75 8.61
N LEU A 103 5.41 -11.77 9.51
CA LEU A 103 6.25 -12.95 9.76
C LEU A 103 5.60 -13.96 10.71
N GLY A 104 4.62 -13.54 11.52
CA GLY A 104 3.99 -14.36 12.55
C GLY A 104 4.59 -14.12 13.93
N SER A 105 4.79 -15.21 14.69
CA SER A 105 5.29 -15.16 16.06
C SER A 105 6.82 -15.12 16.12
N LEU A 106 7.40 -14.88 17.30
CA LEU A 106 8.85 -14.99 17.54
C LEU A 106 9.39 -16.39 17.19
N LYS A 107 8.57 -17.44 17.38
CA LYS A 107 8.91 -18.80 16.95
C LYS A 107 9.10 -18.85 15.43
N SER A 108 8.18 -18.26 14.68
CA SER A 108 8.25 -18.17 13.21
C SER A 108 9.54 -17.50 12.72
N MET A 109 10.01 -16.46 13.42
CA MET A 109 11.31 -15.83 13.17
C MET A 109 12.48 -16.74 13.48
N HIS A 110 12.46 -17.39 14.65
CA HIS A 110 13.52 -18.31 15.06
C HIS A 110 13.65 -19.47 14.09
N ASP A 111 12.54 -20.09 13.66
CA ASP A 111 12.54 -21.18 12.68
C ASP A 111 13.16 -20.76 11.33
N LEU A 112 12.98 -19.49 10.94
CA LEU A 112 13.45 -18.96 9.68
C LEU A 112 14.96 -18.65 9.68
N LEU A 113 15.45 -18.10 10.80
CA LEU A 113 16.85 -17.70 11.01
C LEU A 113 17.73 -18.87 11.44
N PHE A 114 17.19 -19.76 12.27
CA PHE A 114 17.85 -20.98 12.71
C PHE A 114 17.02 -22.17 12.24
N PRO A 115 17.06 -22.48 10.92
CA PRO A 115 16.53 -23.75 10.46
C PRO A 115 17.26 -24.83 11.26
N LEU A 116 16.53 -25.60 12.06
CA LEU A 116 17.08 -26.80 12.71
C LEU A 116 17.81 -27.59 11.62
N GLN A 117 19.06 -27.99 11.88
CA GLN A 117 20.04 -28.63 10.97
C GLN A 117 19.55 -29.84 10.15
N SER A 118 18.27 -30.19 10.19
CA SER A 118 17.58 -31.19 9.37
C SER A 118 17.54 -30.93 7.85
N GLN A 119 18.01 -29.78 7.33
CA GLN A 119 18.03 -29.51 5.88
C GLN A 119 19.39 -29.69 5.19
N GLN A 120 20.31 -30.43 5.81
CA GLN A 120 21.50 -30.97 5.13
C GLN A 120 21.17 -31.96 3.99
N PHE A 121 19.89 -32.30 3.77
CA PHE A 121 19.41 -33.18 2.69
C PHE A 121 19.07 -32.48 1.36
N LEU A 122 19.19 -31.15 1.24
CA LEU A 122 18.69 -30.44 0.05
C LEU A 122 19.62 -30.49 -1.18
N LEU A 123 20.81 -31.07 -1.12
CA LEU A 123 21.81 -30.92 -2.18
C LEU A 123 22.37 -32.18 -2.85
N ASP A 124 22.11 -33.39 -2.35
CA ASP A 124 22.80 -34.59 -2.89
C ASP A 124 21.93 -35.57 -3.70
N ASP A 125 20.59 -35.44 -3.75
CA ASP A 125 19.74 -36.56 -4.18
C ASP A 125 18.94 -36.37 -5.49
N VAL A 126 19.29 -35.41 -6.36
CA VAL A 126 18.85 -35.46 -7.77
C VAL A 126 19.90 -36.20 -8.60
N GLU A 127 20.02 -37.51 -8.37
CA GLU A 127 20.74 -38.38 -9.32
C GLU A 127 20.00 -38.30 -10.68
N ILE A 128 20.62 -37.64 -11.65
CA ILE A 128 20.27 -37.79 -13.06
C ILE A 128 20.76 -39.18 -13.46
N LYS A 129 19.94 -40.20 -13.19
CA LYS A 129 20.11 -41.50 -13.82
C LYS A 129 19.51 -41.44 -15.21
N ASP A 130 20.33 -41.78 -16.20
CA ASP A 130 19.92 -41.94 -17.58
C ASP A 130 18.68 -42.85 -17.63
N ASN A 131 17.60 -42.29 -18.20
CA ASN A 131 16.26 -42.86 -18.40
C ASN A 131 15.27 -42.82 -17.21
N GLU A 132 14.32 -41.87 -17.34
CA GLU A 132 12.90 -41.93 -16.91
C GLU A 132 12.56 -42.12 -15.42
N GLU A 133 12.61 -41.02 -14.65
CA GLU A 133 11.54 -40.47 -13.78
C GLU A 133 12.16 -39.51 -12.74
N LYS A 134 11.95 -38.20 -12.92
CA LYS A 134 12.34 -37.21 -11.92
C LYS A 134 11.39 -37.32 -10.73
N ILE A 135 11.78 -38.03 -9.67
CA ILE A 135 10.96 -38.15 -8.45
C ILE A 135 11.31 -37.02 -7.48
N TYR A 136 10.32 -36.27 -7.02
CA TYR A 136 10.51 -35.28 -5.96
C TYR A 136 10.77 -35.99 -4.63
N ARG A 137 11.90 -35.69 -3.97
CA ARG A 137 12.27 -36.22 -2.64
C ARG A 137 12.33 -35.15 -1.53
N GLY A 138 11.80 -33.97 -1.78
CA GLY A 138 11.78 -32.89 -0.80
C GLY A 138 10.74 -33.11 0.32
N PRO A 139 10.83 -32.35 1.43
CA PRO A 139 9.85 -32.40 2.51
C PRO A 139 8.48 -31.90 2.04
N SER A 140 7.41 -32.33 2.71
CA SER A 140 6.05 -31.87 2.46
C SER A 140 5.96 -30.32 2.49
N PHE A 141 5.20 -29.73 1.57
CA PHE A 141 4.86 -28.32 1.55
C PHE A 141 4.06 -27.95 2.81
N LEU A 142 3.13 -28.79 3.26
CA LEU A 142 2.38 -28.52 4.49
C LEU A 142 3.22 -28.40 5.74
N SER A 143 4.38 -29.07 5.81
CA SER A 143 5.26 -28.95 6.97
C SER A 143 5.79 -27.52 7.15
N SER A 144 5.76 -26.70 6.09
CA SER A 144 6.05 -25.26 6.16
C SER A 144 5.03 -24.46 6.96
N ILE A 145 3.82 -25.02 7.14
CA ILE A 145 2.72 -24.41 7.87
C ILE A 145 2.65 -25.05 9.26
N ASP A 146 3.05 -24.32 10.31
CA ASP A 146 2.79 -24.74 11.70
C ASP A 146 1.28 -24.86 11.93
N ILE A 147 0.77 -26.09 12.03
CA ILE A 147 -0.59 -26.39 12.47
C ILE A 147 -0.57 -26.53 13.99
N SER A 148 -0.26 -25.46 14.72
CA SER A 148 -0.59 -25.38 16.14
C SER A 148 -1.72 -24.39 16.29
N ASP A 149 -2.93 -24.92 16.51
CA ASP A 149 -4.19 -24.24 16.78
C ASP A 149 -4.06 -22.80 17.27
N ASP A 150 -4.37 -21.83 16.40
CA ASP A 150 -4.93 -20.56 16.84
C ASP A 150 -6.32 -20.86 17.40
N LYS A 151 -6.37 -21.24 18.68
CA LYS A 151 -7.54 -21.01 19.52
C LYS A 151 -7.73 -19.50 19.60
N SER A 152 -8.42 -18.95 18.61
CA SER A 152 -9.11 -17.68 18.79
C SER A 152 -10.10 -17.82 19.95
N PRO A 153 -10.17 -16.86 20.88
CA PRO A 153 -11.37 -16.68 21.69
C PRO A 153 -12.43 -16.05 20.77
N ASN A 154 -13.46 -16.85 20.53
CA ASN A 154 -14.79 -16.52 20.02
C ASN A 154 -15.19 -15.03 19.91
N MET A 155 -15.59 -14.69 18.69
CA MET A 155 -16.94 -14.20 18.34
C MET A 155 -17.57 -13.15 19.25
N ILE A 156 -17.72 -11.94 18.68
CA ILE A 156 -19.06 -11.38 18.53
C ILE A 156 -19.40 -11.38 17.04
N SER A 157 -20.33 -12.25 16.69
CA SER A 157 -21.09 -12.26 15.46
C SER A 157 -21.80 -10.93 15.25
N LYS A 158 -21.67 -10.35 14.06
CA LYS A 158 -22.83 -9.88 13.27
C LYS A 158 -22.47 -9.94 11.79
N SER A 159 -23.19 -10.80 11.10
CA SER A 159 -23.15 -11.03 9.67
C SER A 159 -23.85 -9.94 8.88
N ASN A 160 -23.31 -9.70 7.67
CA ASN A 160 -23.91 -9.14 6.46
C ASN A 160 -24.35 -7.67 6.48
N ASP A 161 -23.60 -6.82 5.77
CA ASP A 161 -23.91 -6.52 4.36
C ASP A 161 -22.74 -5.81 3.67
N LEU A 162 -22.61 -6.03 2.36
CA LEU A 162 -21.66 -5.39 1.46
C LEU A 162 -22.02 -3.91 1.26
N ILE A 163 -20.98 -3.11 0.95
CA ILE A 163 -20.93 -1.79 0.28
C ILE A 163 -20.43 -0.62 1.16
N ASP A 164 -19.39 0.05 0.63
CA ASP A 164 -18.91 1.43 0.81
C ASP A 164 -18.21 1.95 2.09
N THR A 165 -17.02 2.52 1.81
CA THR A 165 -16.34 3.72 2.35
C THR A 165 -16.78 4.38 3.66
N HIS A 166 -15.81 4.56 4.57
CA HIS A 166 -15.44 5.78 5.37
C HIS A 166 -14.79 5.31 6.69
N ASP A 167 -13.54 5.65 6.97
CA ASP A 167 -13.07 6.90 7.58
C ASP A 167 -13.85 7.25 8.86
N GLU A 168 -13.40 6.71 10.00
CA GLU A 168 -13.53 7.29 11.34
C GLU A 168 -12.90 6.33 12.37
N ASN A 169 -11.69 6.63 12.85
CA ASN A 169 -11.21 6.23 14.18
C ASN A 169 -9.87 6.92 14.48
N GLN A 170 -9.92 8.20 14.80
CA GLN A 170 -8.88 8.89 15.59
C GLN A 170 -9.40 10.26 16.09
N ARG A 171 -10.40 10.22 16.98
CA ARG A 171 -10.70 11.33 17.88
C ARG A 171 -11.16 10.74 19.20
N HIS A 172 -10.27 10.70 20.18
CA HIS A 172 -10.59 10.91 21.59
C HIS A 172 -9.28 10.97 22.37
N LEU A 173 -8.93 12.17 22.85
CA LEU A 173 -8.34 12.50 24.15
C LEU A 173 -7.64 13.87 24.04
N ILE A 174 -8.43 14.95 24.12
CA ILE A 174 -7.97 16.23 24.67
C ILE A 174 -9.08 16.77 25.57
N SER A 175 -8.79 16.75 26.88
CA SER A 175 -9.25 17.68 27.92
C SER A 175 -8.39 17.33 29.13
N SER A 176 -7.73 18.21 29.86
CA SER A 176 -7.76 19.67 30.01
C SER A 176 -6.66 20.05 31.02
N SER A 177 -6.47 21.35 31.26
CA SER A 177 -5.67 22.03 32.33
C SER A 177 -4.14 22.03 32.13
N SER A 178 -3.50 23.11 31.66
CA SER A 178 -3.29 24.48 32.20
C SER A 178 -2.02 24.61 33.05
N SER A 179 -1.10 25.44 32.56
CA SER A 179 -0.09 26.25 33.26
C SER A 179 0.80 25.58 34.33
N SER A 180 2.09 25.44 34.03
CA SER A 180 3.16 26.28 34.59
C SER A 180 4.54 25.74 34.19
N SER A 181 5.46 26.67 34.00
CA SER A 181 6.89 26.53 33.77
C SER A 181 7.57 25.43 34.59
N GLU A 182 8.50 24.68 33.98
CA GLU A 182 9.90 24.62 34.44
C GLU A 182 10.75 23.82 33.45
N THR A 183 11.85 24.44 33.06
CA THR A 183 12.98 23.89 32.32
C THR A 183 13.62 22.75 33.12
N ILE A 184 13.65 21.54 32.57
CA ILE A 184 14.66 20.53 32.90
C ILE A 184 15.20 19.99 31.58
N GLU A 185 16.39 20.44 31.23
CA GLU A 185 17.24 19.82 30.23
C GLU A 185 17.62 18.41 30.73
N HIS A 186 17.20 17.37 30.01
CA HIS A 186 17.96 16.13 29.96
C HIS A 186 17.90 15.55 28.53
N GLN A 187 19.08 15.64 27.93
CA GLN A 187 19.65 14.86 26.83
C GLN A 187 18.89 13.58 26.44
N ASP A 188 18.35 13.59 25.22
CA ASP A 188 18.25 12.40 24.36
C ASP A 188 18.29 12.87 22.89
N SER A 189 19.45 13.43 22.53
CA SER A 189 19.81 13.84 21.17
C SER A 189 20.96 12.97 20.67
N ALA A 190 20.78 11.65 20.59
CA ALA A 190 21.78 10.73 20.04
C ALA A 190 21.21 9.32 19.74
N THR A 191 20.12 9.18 18.99
CA THR A 191 19.73 7.85 18.44
C THR A 191 19.07 7.89 17.06
N SER A 192 18.76 9.06 16.51
CA SER A 192 18.13 9.18 15.19
C SER A 192 19.10 9.35 14.01
N SER A 193 20.39 9.62 14.26
CA SER A 193 21.39 9.80 13.20
C SER A 193 22.23 8.56 12.88
N GLU A 194 22.17 7.50 13.70
CA GLU A 194 22.94 6.27 13.42
C GLU A 194 22.19 5.35 12.44
N LEU A 195 20.86 5.23 12.56
CA LEU A 195 20.01 4.41 11.68
C LEU A 195 19.85 4.96 10.26
N THR A 196 20.18 6.24 10.02
CA THR A 196 20.12 6.86 8.69
C THR A 196 21.30 6.49 7.79
N SER A 197 22.42 6.03 8.36
CA SER A 197 23.60 5.60 7.60
C SER A 197 23.57 4.13 7.17
N GLU A 198 22.63 3.33 7.67
CA GLU A 198 22.59 1.88 7.45
C GLU A 198 21.84 1.46 6.16
N TRP A 199 21.02 2.32 5.58
CA TRP A 199 20.20 1.97 4.41
C TRP A 199 20.96 2.06 3.07
N TRP A 200 21.96 2.94 3.00
CA TRP A 200 22.70 3.26 1.77
C TRP A 200 24.15 3.64 2.13
N GLN A 201 25.14 2.94 1.59
CA GLN A 201 26.51 3.47 1.54
C GLN A 201 26.65 4.37 0.30
N ASP A 202 27.12 5.60 0.52
CA ASP A 202 27.52 6.70 -0.38
C ASP A 202 27.04 6.71 -1.87
N PRO A 203 26.30 7.73 -2.35
CA PRO A 203 25.78 7.80 -3.72
C PRO A 203 26.83 7.94 -4.85
N ASP A 204 28.02 8.50 -4.60
CA ASP A 204 29.03 8.70 -5.67
C ASP A 204 29.82 7.43 -6.02
N ASP A 205 29.67 6.41 -5.19
CA ASP A 205 30.39 5.13 -5.25
C ASP A 205 29.87 4.23 -6.40
N ILE A 206 28.70 4.54 -6.95
CA ILE A 206 28.13 3.74 -8.04
C ILE A 206 28.67 4.17 -9.43
N ARG A 207 29.20 5.40 -9.57
CA ARG A 207 29.68 5.94 -10.86
C ARG A 207 30.98 5.34 -11.35
N LYS A 208 31.82 4.82 -10.45
CA LYS A 208 33.06 4.12 -10.81
C LYS A 208 32.78 2.65 -10.64
N GLY A 209 32.69 1.88 -11.73
CA GLY A 209 32.43 0.44 -11.76
C GLY A 209 33.48 -0.45 -11.05
N HIS A 210 33.90 -0.07 -9.86
CA HIS A 210 34.89 -0.70 -9.00
C HIS A 210 34.30 -1.17 -7.65
N LEU A 211 33.01 -0.92 -7.37
CA LEU A 211 32.35 -1.38 -6.14
C LEU A 211 31.58 -2.70 -6.22
N LEU A 212 31.43 -3.28 -7.41
CA LEU A 212 30.94 -4.66 -7.53
C LEU A 212 31.97 -5.70 -7.07
N LYS A 213 33.24 -5.32 -6.88
CA LYS A 213 34.31 -6.29 -6.58
C LYS A 213 34.89 -6.24 -5.17
N ASN A 214 35.06 -5.08 -4.52
CA ASN A 214 35.98 -5.04 -3.37
C ASN A 214 35.51 -4.44 -2.03
N HIS A 215 34.31 -3.84 -1.88
CA HIS A 215 33.92 -3.25 -0.58
C HIS A 215 32.47 -3.47 -0.10
N LEU A 216 31.80 -4.53 -0.57
CA LEU A 216 30.56 -5.02 0.06
C LEU A 216 30.85 -6.15 1.07
N SER A 217 31.39 -5.81 2.24
CA SER A 217 31.22 -6.63 3.46
C SER A 217 31.61 -5.89 4.75
N PRO A 218 30.88 -6.03 5.90
CA PRO A 218 29.76 -6.94 6.15
C PRO A 218 28.54 -6.25 6.80
N PHE A 219 27.52 -5.94 5.99
CA PHE A 219 26.15 -6.34 6.31
C PHE A 219 25.54 -7.20 5.16
N SER A 220 26.39 -7.66 4.23
CA SER A 220 26.02 -8.19 2.91
C SER A 220 25.93 -9.72 2.79
N ASN A 221 25.99 -10.48 3.88
CA ASN A 221 26.03 -11.95 3.85
C ASN A 221 24.87 -12.63 4.60
N ALA A 222 23.76 -11.94 4.85
CA ALA A 222 22.68 -12.45 5.70
C ALA A 222 21.29 -12.34 5.06
N SER A 223 21.18 -12.34 3.72
CA SER A 223 19.87 -12.47 3.08
C SER A 223 19.27 -13.84 3.38
N ILE A 224 18.11 -13.86 4.03
CA ILE A 224 17.38 -15.10 4.31
C ILE A 224 16.93 -15.83 3.03
N LEU A 225 17.09 -15.25 1.84
CA LEU A 225 16.70 -15.87 0.58
C LEU A 225 17.60 -17.03 0.16
N LYS A 226 18.85 -17.07 0.62
CA LYS A 226 19.77 -18.15 0.27
C LYS A 226 19.53 -19.37 1.18
N PRO A 227 19.39 -20.59 0.61
CA PRO A 227 19.00 -21.79 1.37
C PRO A 227 20.05 -22.29 2.38
N ASN A 228 21.32 -21.87 2.26
CA ASN A 228 22.45 -22.48 3.00
C ASN A 228 23.10 -21.56 4.06
N MET A 229 22.41 -20.52 4.53
CA MET A 229 23.01 -19.59 5.51
C MET A 229 22.71 -20.04 6.93
N VAL A 230 23.73 -20.58 7.60
CA VAL A 230 23.71 -20.87 9.04
C VAL A 230 24.23 -19.63 9.76
N TYR A 231 23.37 -18.98 10.54
CA TYR A 231 23.75 -17.83 11.35
C TYR A 231 24.49 -18.33 12.59
N ASN A 232 25.81 -18.41 12.53
CA ASN A 232 26.65 -18.66 13.70
C ASN A 232 26.77 -17.35 14.49
N GLU A 233 25.80 -17.12 15.38
CA GLU A 233 25.69 -16.02 16.36
C GLU A 233 26.12 -14.62 15.87
N PRO A 234 25.19 -13.79 15.34
CA PRO A 234 25.42 -12.35 15.26
C PRO A 234 25.10 -11.72 16.62
N ASN A 235 25.82 -10.66 17.02
CA ASN A 235 25.52 -9.86 18.22
C ASN A 235 24.02 -9.56 18.34
N LEU A 236 23.35 -10.35 19.18
CA LEU A 236 21.89 -10.54 19.25
C LEU A 236 21.23 -9.50 20.17
N VAL A 237 21.46 -8.21 19.88
CA VAL A 237 20.76 -7.15 20.60
C VAL A 237 19.32 -7.07 20.05
N GLY A 238 18.43 -7.86 20.66
CA GLY A 238 16.97 -7.73 20.56
C GLY A 238 16.33 -8.27 19.28
N LEU A 239 16.28 -9.60 19.10
CA LEU A 239 15.39 -10.22 18.10
C LEU A 239 13.93 -9.85 18.38
N ARG A 240 13.45 -8.84 17.68
CA ARG A 240 12.05 -8.44 17.65
C ARG A 240 11.46 -8.87 16.31
N VAL A 241 10.25 -9.45 16.32
CA VAL A 241 9.52 -9.74 15.07
C VAL A 241 9.39 -8.45 14.26
N PRO A 242 9.76 -8.44 12.96
CA PRO A 242 9.65 -7.28 12.09
C PRO A 242 8.17 -6.94 11.94
N ARG A 243 7.78 -5.78 12.46
CA ARG A 243 6.41 -5.28 12.36
C ARG A 243 6.23 -4.47 11.09
N SER A 244 7.25 -3.72 10.67
CA SER A 244 7.16 -2.88 9.47
C SER A 244 7.57 -3.64 8.20
N PRO A 245 7.03 -3.24 7.03
CA PRO A 245 7.51 -3.74 5.74
C PRO A 245 8.99 -3.46 5.49
N SER A 246 9.50 -2.34 6.01
CA SER A 246 10.91 -1.93 5.89
C SER A 246 11.85 -2.89 6.63
N GLU A 247 11.50 -3.30 7.85
CA GLU A 247 12.26 -4.30 8.63
C GLU A 247 12.25 -5.66 7.93
N ARG A 248 11.12 -6.06 7.32
CA ARG A 248 11.06 -7.31 6.55
C ARG A 248 11.91 -7.26 5.29
N LEU A 249 11.95 -6.13 4.57
CA LEU A 249 12.86 -5.94 3.45
C LEU A 249 14.33 -6.03 3.89
N MET A 250 14.67 -5.52 5.07
CA MET A 250 16.01 -5.64 5.63
C MET A 250 16.43 -7.10 5.84
N LEU A 251 15.53 -7.96 6.31
CA LEU A 251 15.79 -9.41 6.42
C LEU A 251 16.15 -10.07 5.08
N LEU A 252 15.63 -9.53 3.97
CA LEU A 252 15.98 -10.00 2.62
C LEU A 252 17.35 -9.48 2.13
N GLY A 253 18.05 -8.69 2.93
CA GLY A 253 19.28 -8.00 2.56
C GLY A 253 19.07 -6.58 2.02
N GLY A 254 17.89 -5.99 2.24
CA GLY A 254 17.54 -4.66 1.74
C GLY A 254 17.39 -4.60 0.22
N ILE A 255 17.30 -3.39 -0.33
CA ILE A 255 17.28 -3.17 -1.79
C ILE A 255 18.58 -3.69 -2.45
N PRO A 256 19.79 -3.41 -1.91
CA PRO A 256 21.04 -3.92 -2.51
C PRO A 256 21.11 -5.45 -2.54
N GLY A 257 20.64 -6.13 -1.49
CA GLY A 257 20.61 -7.60 -1.42
C GLY A 257 19.69 -8.21 -2.47
N ILE A 258 18.49 -7.64 -2.66
CA ILE A 258 17.57 -8.07 -3.70
C ILE A 258 18.17 -7.85 -5.09
N LEU A 259 18.71 -6.67 -5.38
CA LEU A 259 19.31 -6.36 -6.69
C LEU A 259 20.52 -7.24 -6.99
N LYS A 260 21.37 -7.51 -5.99
CA LYS A 260 22.46 -8.49 -6.12
C LYS A 260 21.94 -9.88 -6.45
N HIS A 261 20.86 -10.33 -5.79
CA HIS A 261 20.27 -11.64 -6.09
C HIS A 261 19.64 -11.70 -7.49
N MET A 262 19.03 -10.60 -7.95
CA MET A 262 18.56 -10.46 -9.32
C MET A 262 19.72 -10.57 -10.32
N GLN A 263 20.84 -9.89 -10.05
CA GLN A 263 22.04 -9.98 -10.88
C GLN A 263 22.66 -11.38 -10.88
N GLU A 264 22.73 -12.07 -9.72
CA GLU A 264 23.17 -13.48 -9.62
C GLU A 264 22.27 -14.41 -10.45
N CYS A 265 21.01 -14.04 -10.66
CA CYS A 265 20.07 -14.77 -11.51
C CYS A 265 20.01 -14.25 -12.96
N ASP A 266 20.89 -13.34 -13.37
CA ASP A 266 20.87 -12.64 -14.67
C ASP A 266 19.50 -12.00 -15.00
N VAL A 267 18.82 -11.46 -13.99
CA VAL A 267 17.53 -10.80 -14.12
C VAL A 267 17.70 -9.29 -13.95
N LEU A 268 17.12 -8.50 -14.85
CA LEU A 268 17.09 -7.05 -14.74
C LEU A 268 15.85 -6.57 -13.93
N PRO A 269 16.01 -5.56 -13.07
CA PRO A 269 14.88 -4.94 -12.39
C PRO A 269 13.98 -4.19 -13.37
N ASN A 270 12.70 -4.07 -13.03
CA ASN A 270 11.71 -3.36 -13.83
C ASN A 270 10.93 -2.35 -12.97
N ASN A 271 10.09 -1.54 -13.60
CA ASN A 271 9.26 -0.54 -12.91
C ASN A 271 8.36 -1.13 -11.81
N ILE A 272 7.88 -2.38 -11.96
CA ILE A 272 7.03 -3.03 -10.96
C ILE A 272 7.81 -3.24 -9.66
N ILE A 273 9.06 -3.72 -9.76
CA ILE A 273 9.93 -3.96 -8.61
C ILE A 273 10.23 -2.66 -7.88
N PHE A 274 10.59 -1.60 -8.61
CA PHE A 274 10.86 -0.29 -8.01
C PHE A 274 9.61 0.37 -7.39
N ASN A 275 8.45 0.25 -8.02
CA ASN A 275 7.17 0.68 -7.42
C ASN A 275 6.90 -0.04 -6.10
N THR A 276 7.27 -1.32 -6.02
CA THR A 276 7.13 -2.12 -4.81
C THR A 276 8.17 -1.72 -3.75
N PHE A 277 9.41 -1.42 -4.15
CA PHE A 277 10.42 -0.87 -3.25
C PHE A 277 9.97 0.44 -2.61
N LEU A 278 9.37 1.35 -3.39
CA LEU A 278 8.83 2.61 -2.86
C LEU A 278 7.82 2.36 -1.72
N ASN A 279 7.01 1.31 -1.82
CA ASN A 279 6.05 0.95 -0.77
C ASN A 279 6.73 0.31 0.47
N LEU A 280 7.88 -0.33 0.30
CA LEU A 280 8.62 -1.03 1.36
C LEU A 280 9.56 -0.12 2.17
N ILE A 281 10.15 0.91 1.56
CA ILE A 281 11.06 1.83 2.25
C ILE A 281 10.30 2.70 3.27
N PRO A 282 10.97 3.31 4.27
CA PRO A 282 10.40 4.33 5.15
C PRO A 282 9.99 5.60 4.38
N PRO A 283 8.91 6.31 4.78
CA PRO A 283 8.43 7.50 4.08
C PRO A 283 9.28 8.71 4.44
N LEU A 284 10.51 8.74 3.96
CA LEU A 284 11.47 9.81 4.17
C LEU A 284 12.04 10.23 2.82
N THR A 285 12.28 11.53 2.65
CA THR A 285 12.71 12.10 1.36
C THR A 285 14.09 11.58 0.96
N GLU A 286 14.99 11.37 1.91
CA GLU A 286 16.32 10.78 1.68
C GLU A 286 16.24 9.37 1.06
N HIS A 287 15.32 8.53 1.54
CA HIS A 287 15.15 7.17 1.04
C HIS A 287 14.52 7.15 -0.35
N GLU A 288 13.62 8.11 -0.63
CA GLU A 288 13.04 8.30 -1.96
C GLU A 288 14.11 8.75 -2.97
N GLN A 289 14.97 9.70 -2.59
CA GLN A 289 16.07 10.16 -3.45
C GLN A 289 17.08 9.06 -3.74
N ALA A 290 17.44 8.26 -2.72
CA ALA A 290 18.31 7.11 -2.92
C ALA A 290 17.70 6.07 -3.88
N LEU A 291 16.39 5.80 -3.77
CA LEU A 291 15.71 4.89 -4.71
C LEU A 291 15.73 5.43 -6.15
N ILE A 292 15.53 6.73 -6.35
CA ILE A 292 15.63 7.38 -7.67
C ILE A 292 17.07 7.28 -8.22
N HIS A 293 18.08 7.42 -7.36
CA HIS A 293 19.47 7.22 -7.77
C HIS A 293 19.70 5.78 -8.27
N VAL A 294 19.16 4.78 -7.56
CA VAL A 294 19.24 3.36 -7.98
C VAL A 294 18.51 3.10 -9.31
N PHE A 295 17.38 3.75 -9.58
CA PHE A 295 16.73 3.69 -10.90
C PHE A 295 17.71 4.01 -12.04
N ASN A 296 18.43 5.13 -11.90
CA ASN A 296 19.37 5.63 -12.90
C ASN A 296 20.53 4.64 -13.11
N ILE A 297 21.04 4.05 -12.03
CA ILE A 297 22.11 3.04 -12.06
C ILE A 297 21.67 1.80 -12.80
N CYS A 298 20.47 1.30 -12.48
CA CYS A 298 19.89 0.14 -13.14
C CYS A 298 19.43 0.43 -14.57
N GLN A 299 19.59 1.67 -15.05
CA GLN A 299 19.14 2.14 -16.37
C GLN A 299 17.65 1.87 -16.62
N VAL A 300 16.85 1.92 -15.54
CA VAL A 300 15.39 1.81 -15.61
C VAL A 300 14.83 3.22 -15.49
N LYS A 301 13.95 3.61 -16.42
CA LYS A 301 13.26 4.90 -16.33
C LYS A 301 12.01 4.77 -15.47
N PRO A 302 11.81 5.64 -14.46
CA PRO A 302 10.57 5.68 -13.69
C PRO A 302 9.37 5.90 -14.62
N ASN A 303 8.21 5.38 -14.23
CA ASN A 303 6.96 5.57 -14.97
C ASN A 303 6.00 6.50 -14.21
N ILE A 304 4.89 6.89 -14.87
CA ILE A 304 3.85 7.74 -14.27
C ILE A 304 3.34 7.13 -12.95
N GLN A 305 3.21 5.80 -12.88
CA GLN A 305 2.78 5.10 -11.66
C GLN A 305 3.74 5.31 -10.48
N PHE A 306 5.06 5.29 -10.72
CA PHE A 306 6.07 5.56 -9.69
C PHE A 306 5.90 6.96 -9.12
N TYR A 307 5.82 7.97 -9.99
CA TYR A 307 5.67 9.36 -9.57
C TYR A 307 4.33 9.64 -8.89
N ASN A 308 3.23 9.03 -9.37
CA ASN A 308 1.92 9.11 -8.71
C ASN A 308 1.96 8.53 -7.29
N ALA A 309 2.67 7.41 -7.09
CA ALA A 309 2.88 6.85 -5.77
C ALA A 309 3.75 7.77 -4.88
N LEU A 310 4.79 8.39 -5.45
CA LEU A 310 5.67 9.33 -4.77
C LEU A 310 4.92 10.60 -4.32
N ILE A 311 4.09 11.17 -5.19
CA ILE A 311 3.22 12.31 -4.86
C ILE A 311 2.32 11.97 -3.69
N LEU A 312 1.55 10.88 -3.77
CA LEU A 312 0.65 10.47 -2.69
C LEU A 312 1.38 10.27 -1.36
N ARG A 313 2.61 9.75 -1.42
CA ARG A 313 3.46 9.55 -0.23
C ARG A 313 3.91 10.87 0.38
N ARG A 314 4.35 11.85 -0.40
CA ARG A 314 4.70 13.20 0.04
C ARG A 314 3.48 13.96 0.59
N LEU A 315 2.32 13.82 -0.04
CA LEU A 315 1.07 14.43 0.44
C LEU A 315 0.64 13.87 1.81
N ARG A 316 0.81 12.57 2.08
CA ARG A 316 0.55 11.99 3.42
C ARG A 316 1.44 12.58 4.51
N ARG A 317 2.65 13.03 4.15
CA ARG A 317 3.59 13.72 5.06
C ARG A 317 3.30 15.21 5.22
N ARG A 318 2.24 15.71 4.57
CA ARG A 318 1.89 17.15 4.50
C ARG A 318 2.96 18.01 3.84
N ALA A 319 3.88 17.41 3.07
CA ALA A 319 4.90 18.11 2.30
C ALA A 319 4.35 18.54 0.94
N LYS A 320 3.48 19.55 0.92
CA LYS A 320 2.79 20.03 -0.30
C LYS A 320 3.76 20.50 -1.39
N GLN A 321 4.74 21.32 -1.02
CA GLN A 321 5.71 21.87 -1.97
C GLN A 321 6.57 20.78 -2.61
N GLU A 322 7.05 19.82 -1.81
CA GLU A 322 7.81 18.67 -2.31
C GLU A 322 6.95 17.79 -3.24
N ALA A 323 5.64 17.69 -3.01
CA ALA A 323 4.74 16.94 -3.89
C ALA A 323 4.52 17.65 -5.23
N LEU A 324 4.44 18.99 -5.25
CA LEU A 324 4.34 19.78 -6.48
C LEU A 324 5.63 19.71 -7.32
N GLN A 325 6.80 19.74 -6.68
CA GLN A 325 8.10 19.55 -7.36
C GLN A 325 8.21 18.23 -8.12
N VAL A 326 7.41 17.21 -7.77
CA VAL A 326 7.41 15.95 -8.52
C VAL A 326 6.86 16.14 -9.94
N LEU A 327 5.98 17.12 -10.17
CA LEU A 327 5.50 17.45 -11.53
C LEU A 327 6.65 17.92 -12.42
N ASP A 328 7.57 18.72 -11.88
CA ASP A 328 8.76 19.18 -12.61
C ASP A 328 9.63 17.98 -13.00
N PHE A 329 9.88 17.05 -12.06
CA PHE A 329 10.62 15.82 -12.35
C PHE A 329 9.94 14.92 -13.39
N MET A 330 8.61 14.87 -13.42
CA MET A 330 7.87 14.13 -14.44
C MET A 330 8.08 14.76 -15.83
N CYS A 331 8.00 16.09 -15.91
CA CYS A 331 8.23 16.83 -17.15
C CYS A 331 9.66 16.68 -17.66
N GLU A 332 10.66 16.72 -16.77
CA GLU A 332 12.09 16.51 -17.10
C GLU A 332 12.34 15.12 -17.72
N GLU A 333 11.65 14.08 -17.23
CA GLU A 333 11.71 12.72 -17.78
C GLU A 333 10.79 12.50 -18.99
N CYS A 334 10.23 13.58 -19.56
CA CYS A 334 9.28 13.56 -20.68
C CYS A 334 8.02 12.70 -20.40
N LEU A 335 7.59 12.61 -19.15
CA LEU A 335 6.36 11.95 -18.75
C LEU A 335 5.25 12.99 -18.60
N SER A 336 4.10 12.73 -19.22
CA SER A 336 2.91 13.58 -19.06
C SER A 336 2.13 13.11 -17.82
N PRO A 337 1.92 13.98 -16.81
CA PRO A 337 1.01 13.71 -15.70
C PRO A 337 -0.38 13.30 -16.21
N ASP A 338 -1.05 12.42 -15.49
CA ASP A 338 -2.39 11.97 -15.86
C ASP A 338 -3.48 12.60 -14.98
N GLU A 339 -4.74 12.32 -15.31
CA GLU A 339 -5.88 12.78 -14.50
C GLU A 339 -5.80 12.32 -13.05
N TYR A 340 -5.16 11.17 -12.79
CA TYR A 340 -4.97 10.65 -11.45
C TYR A 340 -3.94 11.47 -10.66
N THR A 341 -2.85 11.92 -11.30
CA THR A 341 -1.86 12.84 -10.70
C THR A 341 -2.55 14.09 -10.16
N PHE A 342 -3.35 14.75 -10.98
CA PHE A 342 -4.07 15.97 -10.59
C PHE A 342 -5.15 15.71 -9.54
N SER A 343 -5.86 14.58 -9.61
CA SER A 343 -6.84 14.18 -8.58
C SER A 343 -6.17 13.92 -7.22
N ALA A 344 -4.95 13.39 -7.20
CA ALA A 344 -4.18 13.22 -5.98
C ALA A 344 -3.77 14.56 -5.36
N LEU A 345 -3.21 15.47 -6.16
CA LEU A 345 -2.79 16.81 -5.72
C LEU A 345 -3.96 17.67 -5.24
N ALA A 346 -5.12 17.55 -5.89
CA ALA A 346 -6.35 18.26 -5.55
C ALA A 346 -6.82 18.06 -4.10
N LYS A 347 -6.49 16.91 -3.49
CA LYS A 347 -6.84 16.62 -2.08
C LYS A 347 -6.16 17.57 -1.09
N VAL A 348 -5.08 18.23 -1.48
CA VAL A 348 -4.25 19.06 -0.61
C VAL A 348 -4.44 20.56 -0.88
N CYS A 349 -5.18 20.95 -1.92
CA CYS A 349 -5.53 22.35 -2.16
C CYS A 349 -6.35 22.91 -0.98
N GLU A 350 -5.76 23.82 -0.18
CA GLU A 350 -6.40 24.37 1.00
C GLU A 350 -7.22 25.63 0.69
N ASN A 351 -6.75 26.40 -0.30
CA ASN A 351 -7.26 27.71 -0.64
C ASN A 351 -7.73 27.76 -2.10
N LYS A 352 -8.55 28.78 -2.41
CA LYS A 352 -8.96 29.09 -3.79
C LYS A 352 -7.76 29.26 -4.72
N HIS A 353 -6.73 29.99 -4.29
CA HIS A 353 -5.54 30.24 -5.10
C HIS A 353 -4.79 28.95 -5.48
N ASP A 354 -4.64 28.03 -4.52
CA ASP A 354 -4.00 26.73 -4.77
C ASP A 354 -4.78 25.90 -5.80
N ALA A 355 -6.11 25.93 -5.71
CA ALA A 355 -6.98 25.24 -6.63
C ALA A 355 -6.92 25.87 -8.04
N GLU A 356 -6.90 27.20 -8.14
CA GLU A 356 -6.73 27.92 -9.40
C GLU A 356 -5.41 27.57 -10.08
N GLN A 357 -4.30 27.60 -9.34
CA GLN A 357 -2.98 27.25 -9.86
C GLN A 357 -2.97 25.81 -10.39
N LEU A 358 -3.49 24.85 -9.62
CA LEU A 358 -3.51 23.45 -10.03
C LEU A 358 -4.37 23.21 -11.27
N LEU A 359 -5.53 23.88 -11.38
CA LEU A 359 -6.38 23.75 -12.57
C LEU A 359 -5.76 24.43 -13.81
N ASN A 360 -5.05 25.54 -13.63
CA ASN A 360 -4.33 26.19 -14.73
C ASN A 360 -3.18 25.31 -15.24
N GLU A 361 -2.36 24.75 -14.34
CA GLU A 361 -1.29 23.80 -14.70
C GLU A 361 -1.87 22.58 -15.44
N MET A 362 -3.02 22.07 -15.01
CA MET A 362 -3.72 20.98 -15.69
C MET A 362 -4.14 21.38 -17.12
N THR A 363 -4.68 22.59 -17.30
CA THR A 363 -5.07 23.09 -18.63
C THR A 363 -3.87 23.38 -19.53
N ASP A 364 -2.75 23.85 -18.98
CA ASP A 364 -1.51 24.11 -19.72
C ASP A 364 -0.91 22.82 -20.30
N LEU A 365 -1.09 21.70 -19.60
CA LEU A 365 -0.75 20.35 -20.08
C LEU A 365 -1.79 19.76 -21.05
N ASN A 366 -2.75 20.56 -21.53
CA ASN A 366 -3.86 20.14 -22.39
C ASN A 366 -4.81 19.10 -21.76
N LEU A 367 -4.82 18.98 -20.43
CA LEU A 367 -5.77 18.13 -19.71
C LEU A 367 -6.98 18.96 -19.28
N LYS A 368 -8.18 18.39 -19.38
CA LYS A 368 -9.40 19.05 -18.93
C LYS A 368 -9.75 18.62 -17.51
N PRO A 369 -10.00 19.54 -16.57
CA PRO A 369 -10.47 19.20 -15.23
C PRO A 369 -11.69 18.30 -15.29
N ASN A 370 -11.60 17.14 -14.65
CA ASN A 370 -12.67 16.17 -14.58
C ASN A 370 -13.43 16.30 -13.25
N GLN A 371 -14.54 15.56 -13.15
CA GLN A 371 -15.35 15.54 -11.94
C GLN A 371 -14.55 15.07 -10.70
N LYS A 372 -13.66 14.08 -10.86
CA LYS A 372 -12.87 13.49 -9.77
C LYS A 372 -11.89 14.48 -9.13
N VAL A 373 -11.27 15.34 -9.93
CA VAL A 373 -10.37 16.41 -9.46
C VAL A 373 -11.15 17.39 -8.58
N LEU A 374 -12.31 17.87 -9.06
CA LEU A 374 -13.14 18.81 -8.31
C LEU A 374 -13.75 18.18 -7.05
N GLU A 375 -14.16 16.91 -7.11
CA GLU A 375 -14.64 16.16 -5.94
C GLU A 375 -13.56 15.95 -4.88
N ALA A 376 -12.30 15.75 -5.29
CA ALA A 376 -11.17 15.66 -4.36
C ALA A 376 -10.95 16.98 -3.61
N MET A 377 -11.07 18.13 -4.28
CA MET A 377 -11.00 19.46 -3.65
C MET A 377 -12.19 19.71 -2.72
N LEU A 378 -13.39 19.25 -3.10
CA LEU A 378 -14.62 19.42 -2.34
C LEU A 378 -14.52 18.81 -0.93
N ASN A 379 -13.92 17.62 -0.81
CA ASN A 379 -13.69 16.97 0.49
C ASN A 379 -12.92 17.89 1.44
N ASN A 380 -11.80 18.46 0.97
CA ASN A 380 -10.97 19.32 1.79
C ASN A 380 -11.71 20.63 2.16
N ALA A 381 -12.48 21.18 1.22
CA ALA A 381 -13.28 22.38 1.44
C ALA A 381 -14.34 22.18 2.56
N PHE A 382 -14.98 21.01 2.62
CA PHE A 382 -15.92 20.67 3.69
C PHE A 382 -15.23 20.54 5.05
N HIS A 383 -14.10 19.84 5.13
CA HIS A 383 -13.39 19.66 6.41
C HIS A 383 -12.93 20.98 7.03
N ARG A 384 -12.57 21.96 6.21
CA ARG A 384 -12.07 23.28 6.66
C ARG A 384 -13.12 24.39 6.67
N THR A 385 -14.36 24.08 6.30
CA THR A 385 -15.42 25.10 6.13
C THR A 385 -15.00 26.27 5.22
N ASN A 386 -14.27 25.98 4.14
CA ASN A 386 -13.73 27.00 3.24
C ASN A 386 -14.74 27.36 2.13
N PHE A 387 -15.62 28.33 2.42
CA PHE A 387 -16.64 28.79 1.46
C PHE A 387 -16.07 29.41 0.17
N PRO A 388 -15.00 30.23 0.20
CA PRO A 388 -14.36 30.71 -1.05
C PRO A 388 -13.94 29.59 -2.00
N LEU A 389 -13.36 28.52 -1.48
CA LEU A 389 -13.00 27.35 -2.27
C LEU A 389 -14.24 26.61 -2.81
N LEU A 390 -15.30 26.47 -2.00
CA LEU A 390 -16.58 25.89 -2.45
C LEU A 390 -17.21 26.69 -3.60
N SER A 391 -17.18 28.02 -3.52
CA SER A 391 -17.71 28.88 -4.58
C SER A 391 -16.92 28.70 -5.88
N PHE A 392 -15.60 28.66 -5.76
CA PHE A 392 -14.72 28.39 -6.89
C PHE A 392 -15.01 27.03 -7.53
N ILE A 393 -15.14 25.96 -6.74
CA ILE A 393 -15.48 24.62 -7.25
C ILE A 393 -16.79 24.65 -8.05
N CYS A 394 -17.83 25.30 -7.52
CA CYS A 394 -19.12 25.43 -8.22
C CYS A 394 -18.96 26.19 -9.55
N GLU A 395 -18.20 27.29 -9.56
CA GLU A 395 -17.87 28.02 -10.78
C GLU A 395 -17.08 27.14 -11.77
N SER A 396 -16.14 26.33 -11.32
CA SER A 396 -15.38 25.41 -12.19
C SER A 396 -16.28 24.41 -12.91
N TYR A 397 -17.31 23.85 -12.27
CA TYR A 397 -18.30 22.99 -12.93
C TYR A 397 -18.99 23.70 -14.11
N ARG A 398 -19.22 25.01 -13.99
CA ARG A 398 -19.78 25.82 -15.06
C ARG A 398 -18.75 26.09 -16.16
N THR A 399 -17.55 26.56 -15.79
CA THR A 399 -16.50 26.94 -16.74
C THR A 399 -16.09 25.77 -17.63
N TYR A 400 -15.97 24.57 -17.08
CA TYR A 400 -15.59 23.37 -17.82
C TYR A 400 -16.78 22.57 -18.36
N ASN A 401 -18.01 23.08 -18.22
CA ASN A 401 -19.25 22.44 -18.66
C ASN A 401 -19.39 20.97 -18.21
N LEU A 402 -19.10 20.73 -16.93
CA LEU A 402 -19.14 19.39 -16.33
C LEU A 402 -20.56 19.03 -15.90
N ALA A 403 -20.92 17.76 -16.07
CA ALA A 403 -22.21 17.26 -15.58
C ALA A 403 -22.22 17.24 -14.04
N VAL A 404 -23.21 17.90 -13.45
CA VAL A 404 -23.42 17.88 -12.00
C VAL A 404 -24.18 16.61 -11.62
N ASN A 405 -23.58 15.76 -10.80
CA ASN A 405 -24.22 14.54 -10.32
C ASN A 405 -25.08 14.83 -9.08
N LYS A 406 -26.15 14.03 -8.91
CA LYS A 406 -27.04 14.09 -7.74
C LYS A 406 -26.26 13.99 -6.42
N GLY A 407 -25.33 13.03 -6.32
CA GLY A 407 -24.53 12.83 -5.10
C GLY A 407 -23.62 14.02 -4.75
N PHE A 408 -23.17 14.80 -5.73
CA PHE A 408 -22.40 16.02 -5.47
C PHE A 408 -23.27 17.09 -4.78
N LEU A 409 -24.50 17.30 -5.28
CA LEU A 409 -25.43 18.27 -4.70
C LEU A 409 -25.87 17.87 -3.29
N GLU A 410 -26.25 16.61 -3.08
CA GLU A 410 -26.65 16.09 -1.76
C GLU A 410 -25.55 16.30 -0.71
N ARG A 411 -24.27 16.19 -1.10
CA ARG A 411 -23.14 16.40 -0.20
C ARG A 411 -22.94 17.87 0.17
N ILE A 412 -23.06 18.79 -0.79
CA ILE A 412 -23.01 20.23 -0.49
C ILE A 412 -24.18 20.62 0.42
N GLU A 413 -25.38 20.13 0.13
CA GLU A 413 -26.57 20.45 0.92
C GLU A 413 -26.49 19.87 2.33
N LYS A 414 -26.05 18.62 2.49
CA LYS A 414 -25.81 18.03 3.81
C LYS A 414 -24.80 18.87 4.61
N PHE A 415 -23.71 19.29 3.97
CA PHE A 415 -22.72 20.18 4.58
C PHE A 415 -23.32 21.54 5.01
N LEU A 416 -24.17 22.15 4.18
CA LEU A 416 -24.86 23.40 4.51
C LEU A 416 -25.85 23.24 5.66
N LEU A 417 -26.56 22.11 5.73
CA LEU A 417 -27.44 21.77 6.85
C LEU A 417 -26.63 21.58 8.16
N ASP A 418 -25.51 20.87 8.09
CA ASP A 418 -24.62 20.65 9.23
C ASP A 418 -24.09 22.00 9.77
N ILE A 419 -23.68 22.92 8.90
CA ILE A 419 -23.27 24.27 9.34
C ILE A 419 -24.44 25.05 9.91
N ARG A 420 -25.62 25.01 9.28
CA ARG A 420 -26.80 25.71 9.78
C ARG A 420 -27.18 25.25 11.19
N SER A 421 -27.11 23.94 11.45
CA SER A 421 -27.37 23.37 12.77
C SER A 421 -26.35 23.87 13.82
N LYS A 422 -25.07 24.01 13.45
CA LYS A 422 -24.04 24.57 14.33
C LYS A 422 -24.28 26.04 14.63
N ILE A 423 -24.68 26.83 13.64
CA ILE A 423 -25.03 28.25 13.81
C ILE A 423 -26.21 28.38 14.79
N LEU A 424 -27.29 27.60 14.59
CA LEU A 424 -28.45 27.60 15.49
C LEU A 424 -28.09 27.17 16.91
N ALA A 425 -27.25 26.16 17.09
CA ALA A 425 -26.79 25.73 18.41
C ALA A 425 -26.01 26.84 19.14
N MET A 426 -25.18 27.61 18.41
CA MET A 426 -24.47 28.78 18.96
C MET A 426 -25.41 29.92 19.31
N GLU A 427 -26.44 30.16 18.49
CA GLU A 427 -27.51 31.15 18.77
C GLU A 427 -28.27 30.79 20.05
N HIS A 428 -28.69 29.53 20.21
CA HIS A 428 -29.39 29.05 21.41
C HIS A 428 -28.52 29.13 22.68
N ALA A 429 -27.20 28.99 22.53
CA ALA A 429 -26.25 29.12 23.63
C ALA A 429 -25.87 30.59 23.96
N ASN A 430 -26.43 31.59 23.25
CA ASN A 430 -26.09 33.02 23.39
C ASN A 430 -24.58 33.31 23.26
N LEU A 431 -23.87 32.56 22.41
CA LEU A 431 -22.43 32.71 22.19
C LEU A 431 -22.14 33.76 21.11
N ASP A 432 -22.04 35.04 21.49
CA ASP A 432 -21.60 36.11 20.57
C ASP A 432 -20.07 36.16 20.48
N THR A 433 -19.51 35.20 19.74
CA THR A 433 -18.06 35.11 19.48
C THR A 433 -17.73 35.62 18.08
N ASP A 434 -16.52 36.14 17.88
CA ASP A 434 -16.05 36.55 16.54
C ASP A 434 -16.07 35.39 15.54
N GLN A 435 -15.87 34.16 16.02
CA GLN A 435 -16.01 32.93 15.23
C GLN A 435 -17.43 32.74 14.69
N TYR A 436 -18.47 32.96 15.54
CA TYR A 436 -19.87 32.91 15.12
C TYR A 436 -20.18 33.95 14.03
N ARG A 437 -19.75 35.20 14.21
CA ARG A 437 -20.01 36.29 13.24
C ARG A 437 -19.36 36.01 11.89
N LEU A 438 -18.10 35.56 11.88
CA LEU A 438 -17.38 35.20 10.66
C LEU A 438 -18.01 34.00 9.94
N LEU A 439 -18.40 32.97 10.69
CA LEU A 439 -19.04 31.78 10.16
C LEU A 439 -20.41 32.10 9.55
N SER A 440 -21.27 32.82 10.29
CA SER A 440 -22.61 33.20 9.83
C SER A 440 -22.56 34.09 8.59
N SER A 441 -21.68 35.11 8.58
CA SER A 441 -21.52 36.01 7.44
C SER A 441 -21.01 35.27 6.20
N SER A 442 -20.07 34.34 6.37
CA SER A 442 -19.52 33.53 5.27
C SER A 442 -20.54 32.53 4.74
N TYR A 443 -21.32 31.91 5.63
CA TYR A 443 -22.42 31.02 5.29
C TYR A 443 -23.50 31.74 4.48
N ASP A 444 -23.98 32.90 4.95
CA ASP A 444 -25.03 33.66 4.25
C ASP A 444 -24.57 34.12 2.86
N ARG A 445 -23.30 34.53 2.75
CA ARG A 445 -22.70 34.92 1.47
C ARG A 445 -22.66 33.74 0.50
N PHE A 446 -22.21 32.58 0.98
CA PHE A 446 -22.15 31.37 0.18
C PHE A 446 -23.54 30.87 -0.22
N GLN A 447 -24.51 30.89 0.69
CA GLN A 447 -25.88 30.45 0.42
C GLN A 447 -26.55 31.29 -0.67
N LYS A 448 -26.36 32.62 -0.63
CA LYS A 448 -26.83 33.51 -1.72
C LYS A 448 -26.18 33.18 -3.06
N PHE A 449 -24.88 32.90 -3.06
CA PHE A 449 -24.15 32.47 -4.25
C PHE A 449 -24.66 31.11 -4.76
N TYR A 450 -24.80 30.12 -3.87
CA TYR A 450 -25.20 28.76 -4.20
C TYR A 450 -26.61 28.70 -4.79
N ASN A 451 -27.57 29.42 -4.20
CA ASN A 451 -28.93 29.53 -4.73
C ASN A 451 -28.97 30.17 -6.12
N ARG A 452 -28.08 31.14 -6.40
CA ARG A 452 -27.94 31.69 -7.75
C ARG A 452 -27.38 30.66 -8.71
N TRP A 453 -26.33 29.94 -8.30
CA TRP A 453 -25.69 28.92 -9.11
C TRP A 453 -26.64 27.75 -9.45
N LEU A 454 -27.45 27.27 -8.49
CA LEU A 454 -28.47 26.23 -8.73
C LEU A 454 -29.46 26.61 -9.83
N ARG A 455 -29.85 27.89 -9.90
CA ARG A 455 -30.76 28.43 -10.93
C ARG A 455 -30.12 28.59 -12.29
N GLU A 456 -28.81 28.44 -12.42
CA GLU A 456 -28.11 28.62 -13.70
C GLU A 456 -27.76 27.27 -14.33
N VAL A 457 -27.50 26.24 -13.53
CA VAL A 457 -27.09 24.91 -14.03
C VAL A 457 -28.30 24.02 -14.38
N PRO A 458 -28.41 23.48 -15.62
CA PRO A 458 -29.61 22.79 -16.11
C PRO A 458 -30.13 21.61 -15.26
N TYR A 459 -29.22 20.79 -14.72
CA TYR A 459 -29.59 19.66 -13.85
C TYR A 459 -29.94 20.12 -12.43
N ALA A 460 -29.23 21.14 -11.93
CA ALA A 460 -29.48 21.72 -10.60
C ALA A 460 -30.86 22.40 -10.51
N LYS A 461 -31.35 23.04 -11.59
CA LYS A 461 -32.71 23.61 -11.67
C LYS A 461 -33.82 22.61 -11.33
N ARG A 462 -33.67 21.34 -11.77
CA ARG A 462 -34.63 20.26 -11.48
C ARG A 462 -34.52 19.75 -10.04
N PHE A 463 -33.35 19.92 -9.43
CA PHE A 463 -33.06 19.51 -8.05
C PHE A 463 -33.52 20.58 -7.05
N ASP A 464 -33.28 21.86 -7.33
CA ASP A 464 -33.74 23.05 -6.58
C ASP A 464 -35.26 23.02 -6.34
N GLN A 465 -36.05 22.63 -7.35
CA GLN A 465 -37.51 22.45 -7.22
C GLN A 465 -37.94 21.41 -6.18
N LYS A 466 -37.11 20.40 -5.87
CA LYS A 466 -37.39 19.39 -4.84
C LYS A 466 -36.92 19.83 -3.44
N ILE A 467 -35.99 20.76 -3.35
CA ILE A 467 -35.27 21.11 -2.12
C ILE A 467 -35.68 22.45 -1.51
N SER A 468 -36.31 23.36 -2.27
CA SER A 468 -37.09 24.46 -1.67
C SER A 468 -38.01 23.93 -0.56
N PHE A 469 -38.54 22.71 -0.69
CA PHE A 469 -39.36 22.04 0.32
C PHE A 469 -38.64 21.71 1.65
N LEU A 470 -37.30 21.59 1.68
CA LEU A 470 -36.52 21.28 2.88
C LEU A 470 -36.09 22.54 3.65
N TYR A 471 -35.82 23.63 2.94
CA TYR A 471 -35.41 24.91 3.55
C TYR A 471 -36.60 25.82 3.90
N ASP A 472 -37.78 25.60 3.32
CA ASP A 472 -39.01 26.37 3.58
C ASP A 472 -39.84 25.86 4.77
N LYS A 473 -39.31 24.98 5.64
CA LYS A 473 -40.00 24.67 6.91
C LYS A 473 -39.72 25.77 7.95
N PRO A 474 -40.73 26.57 8.37
CA PRO A 474 -40.57 27.58 9.41
C PRO A 474 -40.50 26.99 10.84
N ASP A 475 -40.34 25.68 10.99
CA ASP A 475 -40.53 24.96 12.26
C ASP A 475 -39.22 24.50 12.93
N LEU A 476 -38.19 25.36 12.94
CA LEU A 476 -37.07 25.28 13.89
C LEU A 476 -37.04 26.48 14.85
N LYS A 477 -38.15 27.21 14.96
CA LYS A 477 -38.46 28.08 16.10
C LYS A 477 -39.51 27.39 16.96
N LYS A 478 -39.08 26.49 17.86
CA LYS A 478 -39.81 26.16 19.08
C LYS A 478 -38.87 25.57 20.11
#